data_AF-A0A3D5D779-F1
#
_entry.id   AF-A0A3D5D779-F1
#
_cell.length_a   1.000
_cell.length_b   1.000
_cell.length_c   1.000
_cell.angle_alpha   90.00
_cell.angle_beta   90.00
_cell.angle_gamma   90.00
#
_symmetry.space_group_name_H-M   'P 1'
#
loop_
_entity.id
_entity.type
_entity.pdbx_description
1 polymer ?
#
loop_
_entity_poly.entity_id
_entity_poly.type
_entity_poly.pdbx_seq_one_letter_code
_entity_poly.pdbx_strand_id
1 'polypeptide(L)'
;DGDHRVYRPAGWVEAGNEKMDRMRAVAEEHGLTLLQLACLWNLAHPAVESVIPTLIQEAGEDAKTIEAKLDDLADLPDLTLTNEQRDFITDIGNNKGCMDLKGANPKFDGPEPLPDRWGLQPGHKEVGERWGIVPERDLVCTM
;
A
#
# COMPACT_ATOMS: atom_id res chain seq x y z
N ASP A 1 11.12 -11.00 19.35
CA ASP A 1 12.17 -10.90 18.33
C ASP A 1 11.63 -11.20 16.96
N GLY A 2 12.00 -10.41 15.95
CA GLY A 2 11.60 -10.61 14.55
C GLY A 2 10.45 -9.74 14.05
N ASP A 3 9.89 -8.85 14.87
CA ASP A 3 8.89 -7.91 14.39
C ASP A 3 9.57 -6.80 13.57
N HIS A 4 9.52 -6.93 12.26
CA HIS A 4 10.12 -5.97 11.32
C HIS A 4 9.54 -4.54 11.46
N ARG A 5 8.41 -4.36 12.13
CA ARG A 5 7.81 -3.05 12.38
C ARG A 5 8.66 -2.18 13.30
N VAL A 6 9.55 -2.76 14.11
CA VAL A 6 10.47 -1.99 14.99
C VAL A 6 11.49 -1.15 14.22
N TYR A 7 11.70 -1.44 12.93
CA TYR A 7 12.59 -0.67 12.05
C TYR A 7 11.87 0.44 11.29
N ARG A 8 10.56 0.62 11.52
CA ARG A 8 9.82 1.72 10.90
C ARG A 8 10.21 3.04 11.56
N PRO A 9 10.23 4.16 10.81
CA PRO A 9 10.49 5.48 11.37
C PRO A 9 9.53 5.81 12.52
N ALA A 10 9.98 6.61 13.49
CA ALA A 10 9.09 7.13 14.52
C ALA A 10 7.89 7.88 13.88
N GLY A 11 6.71 7.75 14.46
CA GLY A 11 5.49 8.39 13.94
C GLY A 11 4.75 7.62 12.84
N TRP A 12 5.25 6.45 12.40
CA TRP A 12 4.64 5.73 11.27
C TRP A 12 3.22 5.22 11.57
N VAL A 13 2.92 4.92 12.83
CA VAL A 13 1.59 4.45 13.25
C VAL A 13 0.60 5.61 13.22
N GLU A 14 0.99 6.76 13.76
CA GLU A 14 0.18 7.97 13.82
C GLU A 14 -0.13 8.48 12.42
N ALA A 15 0.89 8.60 11.57
CA ALA A 15 0.71 8.98 10.16
C ALA A 15 -0.13 7.97 9.39
N GLY A 16 -0.01 6.67 9.71
CA GLY A 16 -0.88 5.63 9.17
C GLY A 16 -2.33 5.81 9.59
N ASN A 17 -2.57 6.13 10.87
CA ASN A 17 -3.93 6.37 11.38
C ASN A 17 -4.56 7.62 10.76
N GLU A 18 -3.83 8.72 10.58
CA GLU A 18 -4.35 9.91 9.89
C GLU A 18 -4.84 9.59 8.47
N LYS A 19 -4.13 8.72 7.75
CA LYS A 19 -4.57 8.22 6.44
C LYS A 19 -5.84 7.36 6.57
N MET A 20 -5.87 6.45 7.53
CA MET A 20 -7.03 5.58 7.79
C MET A 20 -8.28 6.38 8.20
N ASP A 21 -8.14 7.44 8.98
CA ASP A 21 -9.23 8.33 9.39
C ASP A 21 -9.94 8.93 8.17
N ARG A 22 -9.17 9.39 7.18
CA ARG A 22 -9.71 9.90 5.92
C ARG A 22 -10.43 8.81 5.11
N MET A 23 -9.93 7.58 5.13
CA MET A 23 -10.59 6.44 4.48
C MET A 23 -11.89 6.04 5.20
N ARG A 24 -11.98 6.19 6.53
CA ARG A 24 -13.20 5.87 7.29
C ARG A 24 -14.39 6.72 6.86
N ALA A 25 -14.18 7.99 6.50
CA ALA A 25 -15.26 8.82 5.97
C ALA A 25 -15.93 8.20 4.72
N VAL A 26 -15.14 7.57 3.84
CA VAL A 26 -15.66 6.85 2.66
C VAL A 26 -16.38 5.57 3.08
N ALA A 27 -15.83 4.82 4.05
CA ALA A 27 -16.50 3.62 4.56
C ALA A 27 -17.87 3.95 5.17
N GLU A 28 -17.94 5.00 5.99
CA GLU A 28 -19.14 5.45 6.68
C GLU A 28 -20.26 5.89 5.71
N GLU A 29 -19.90 6.55 4.60
CA GLU A 29 -20.85 6.94 3.55
C GLU A 29 -21.67 5.75 3.01
N HIS A 30 -21.04 4.58 2.95
CA HIS A 30 -21.64 3.34 2.43
C HIS A 30 -22.00 2.33 3.52
N GLY A 31 -21.83 2.67 4.80
CA GLY A 31 -22.06 1.75 5.91
C GLY A 31 -21.12 0.53 5.92
N LEU A 32 -19.91 0.69 5.39
CA LEU A 32 -18.91 -0.38 5.26
C LEU A 32 -18.00 -0.45 6.50
N THR A 33 -17.49 -1.66 6.77
CA THR A 33 -16.28 -1.79 7.59
C THR A 33 -15.04 -1.43 6.77
N LEU A 34 -13.91 -1.15 7.44
CA LEU A 34 -12.64 -0.92 6.74
C LEU A 34 -12.12 -2.16 6.01
N LEU A 35 -12.45 -3.37 6.48
CA LEU A 35 -12.16 -4.62 5.79
C LEU A 35 -12.90 -4.67 4.44
N GLN A 36 -14.21 -4.39 4.48
CA GLN A 36 -15.05 -4.37 3.29
C GLN A 36 -14.61 -3.27 2.32
N LEU A 37 -14.35 -2.05 2.81
CA LEU A 37 -13.82 -0.95 2.00
C LEU A 37 -12.52 -1.37 1.29
N ALA A 38 -11.60 -2.04 1.99
CA ALA A 38 -10.36 -2.51 1.37
C ALA A 38 -10.61 -3.54 0.25
N CYS A 39 -11.61 -4.42 0.41
CA CYS A 39 -11.99 -5.37 -0.63
C CYS A 39 -12.59 -4.66 -1.85
N LEU A 40 -13.55 -3.75 -1.63
CA LEU A 40 -14.21 -3.01 -2.70
C LEU A 40 -13.25 -2.05 -3.42
N TRP A 41 -12.28 -1.47 -2.72
CA TRP A 41 -11.23 -0.67 -3.34
C TRP A 41 -10.41 -1.48 -4.34
N ASN A 42 -9.96 -2.69 -3.95
CA ASN A 42 -9.24 -3.58 -4.86
C ASN A 42 -10.10 -3.97 -6.08
N LEU A 43 -11.37 -4.33 -5.87
CA LEU A 43 -12.31 -4.70 -6.94
C LEU A 43 -12.70 -3.53 -7.86
N ALA A 44 -12.56 -2.28 -7.40
CA ALA A 44 -12.83 -1.10 -8.22
C ALA A 44 -11.76 -0.85 -9.30
N HIS A 45 -10.66 -1.60 -9.30
CA HIS A 45 -9.66 -1.56 -10.36
C HIS A 45 -10.02 -2.56 -11.47
N PRO A 46 -10.17 -2.12 -12.74
CA PRO A 46 -10.60 -3.00 -13.85
C PRO A 46 -9.72 -4.24 -14.11
N ALA A 47 -8.47 -4.24 -13.61
CA ALA A 47 -7.53 -5.35 -13.76
C ALA A 47 -7.67 -6.43 -12.67
N VAL A 48 -8.51 -6.22 -11.66
CA VAL A 48 -8.66 -7.11 -10.50
C VAL A 48 -9.98 -7.88 -10.61
N GLU A 49 -9.88 -9.18 -10.80
CA GLU A 49 -11.04 -10.08 -10.91
C GLU A 49 -11.53 -10.60 -9.56
N SER A 50 -10.62 -10.78 -8.60
CA SER A 50 -10.96 -11.31 -7.28
C SER A 50 -10.02 -10.81 -6.18
N VAL A 51 -10.52 -10.83 -4.95
CA VAL A 51 -9.78 -10.42 -3.75
C VAL A 51 -9.90 -11.53 -2.71
N ILE A 52 -8.77 -11.94 -2.15
CA ILE A 52 -8.70 -12.96 -1.10
C ILE A 52 -7.89 -12.35 0.05
N PRO A 53 -8.54 -11.74 1.06
CA PRO A 53 -7.84 -11.15 2.19
C PRO A 53 -7.15 -12.23 3.04
N THR A 54 -5.91 -11.98 3.43
CA THR A 54 -5.26 -12.79 4.46
C THR A 54 -5.78 -12.36 5.83
N LEU A 55 -6.54 -13.22 6.50
CA LEU A 55 -7.04 -12.98 7.84
C LEU A 55 -6.05 -13.53 8.87
N ILE A 56 -5.65 -12.69 9.83
CA ILE A 56 -4.70 -13.02 10.89
C ILE A 56 -5.37 -12.75 12.24
N GLN A 57 -5.12 -13.60 13.23
CA GLN A 57 -5.49 -13.29 14.61
C GLN A 57 -4.53 -12.25 15.15
N GLU A 58 -5.02 -11.04 15.38
CA GLU A 58 -4.21 -9.99 16.02
C GLU A 58 -4.03 -10.29 17.51
N ALA A 59 -2.94 -9.81 18.09
CA ALA A 59 -2.69 -9.92 19.52
C ALA A 59 -3.54 -8.92 20.31
N GLY A 60 -3.98 -9.31 21.51
CA GLY A 60 -4.78 -8.49 22.41
C GLY A 60 -6.16 -9.10 22.68
N GLU A 61 -6.69 -8.87 23.88
CA GLU A 61 -8.00 -9.41 24.29
C GLU A 61 -9.16 -8.78 23.50
N ASP A 62 -9.00 -7.51 23.09
CA ASP A 62 -9.97 -6.77 22.30
C ASP A 62 -9.82 -6.97 20.78
N ALA A 63 -8.90 -7.85 20.34
CA ALA A 63 -8.68 -8.09 18.93
C ALA A 63 -9.89 -8.80 18.29
N LYS A 64 -10.39 -8.26 17.18
CA LYS A 64 -11.44 -8.92 16.37
C LYS A 64 -10.98 -10.33 15.98
N THR A 65 -11.79 -11.33 16.29
CA THR A 65 -11.46 -12.74 16.00
C THR A 65 -11.44 -13.01 14.50
N ILE A 66 -10.78 -14.10 14.08
CA ILE A 66 -10.78 -14.52 12.67
C ILE A 66 -12.21 -14.80 12.21
N GLU A 67 -13.04 -15.45 13.04
CA GLU A 67 -14.44 -15.77 12.72
C GLU A 67 -15.25 -14.49 12.48
N ALA A 68 -15.12 -13.50 13.35
CA ALA A 68 -15.81 -12.22 13.16
C ALA A 68 -15.31 -11.45 11.92
N LYS A 69 -14.06 -11.65 11.49
CA LYS A 69 -13.53 -11.11 10.22
C LYS A 69 -14.08 -11.87 9.02
N LEU A 70 -14.29 -13.18 9.14
CA LEU A 70 -14.93 -14.00 8.11
C LEU A 70 -16.39 -13.60 7.92
N ASP A 71 -17.13 -13.40 9.01
CA ASP A 71 -18.52 -12.93 8.95
C ASP A 71 -18.60 -11.56 8.25
N ASP A 72 -17.74 -10.61 8.64
CA ASP A 72 -17.62 -9.28 8.03
C ASP A 72 -17.29 -9.35 6.52
N LEU A 73 -16.42 -10.28 6.11
CA LEU A 73 -16.11 -10.52 4.71
C LEU A 73 -17.26 -11.19 3.95
N ALA A 74 -17.99 -12.12 4.59
CA ALA A 74 -19.15 -12.77 3.99
C ALA A 74 -20.31 -11.79 3.76
N ASP A 75 -20.41 -10.76 4.62
CA ASP A 75 -21.37 -9.67 4.52
C ASP A 75 -20.93 -8.55 3.53
N LEU A 76 -19.85 -8.76 2.75
CA LEU A 76 -19.39 -7.79 1.76
C LEU A 76 -20.52 -7.47 0.75
N PRO A 77 -20.97 -6.21 0.65
CA PRO A 77 -22.07 -5.88 -0.23
C PRO A 77 -21.64 -5.89 -1.71
N ASP A 78 -22.60 -6.19 -2.59
CA ASP A 78 -22.45 -5.97 -4.03
C ASP A 78 -22.52 -4.46 -4.33
N LEU A 79 -21.41 -3.78 -4.10
CA LEU A 79 -21.25 -2.34 -4.24
C LEU A 79 -19.98 -2.07 -5.05
N THR A 80 -20.07 -1.19 -6.05
CA THR A 80 -18.90 -0.72 -6.79
C THR A 80 -18.58 0.72 -6.37
N LEU A 81 -17.36 0.95 -5.88
CA LEU A 81 -16.90 2.31 -5.58
C LEU A 81 -16.81 3.13 -6.87
N THR A 82 -17.11 4.41 -6.77
CA THR A 82 -16.89 5.34 -7.89
C THR A 82 -15.39 5.48 -8.19
N ASN A 83 -15.05 5.89 -9.42
CA ASN A 83 -13.67 6.22 -9.77
C ASN A 83 -13.09 7.28 -8.83
N GLU A 84 -13.90 8.28 -8.44
CA GLU A 84 -13.46 9.33 -7.51
C GLU A 84 -13.10 8.77 -6.13
N GLN A 85 -13.93 7.89 -5.55
CA GLN A 85 -13.63 7.24 -4.28
C GLN A 85 -12.39 6.33 -4.36
N ARG A 86 -12.26 5.56 -5.45
CA ARG A 86 -11.08 4.73 -5.69
C ARG A 86 -9.80 5.57 -5.79
N ASP A 87 -9.84 6.65 -6.56
CA ASP A 87 -8.69 7.51 -6.80
C ASP A 87 -8.33 8.30 -5.53
N PHE A 88 -9.32 8.76 -4.76
CA PHE A 88 -9.10 9.38 -3.46
C PHE A 88 -8.34 8.46 -2.48
N ILE A 89 -8.76 7.19 -2.35
CA ILE A 89 -8.07 6.22 -1.49
C ILE A 89 -6.65 5.93 -2.03
N THR A 90 -6.49 5.86 -3.36
CA THR A 90 -5.20 5.67 -4.02
C THR A 90 -4.24 6.82 -3.68
N ASP A 91 -4.70 8.06 -3.74
CA ASP A 91 -3.90 9.25 -3.47
C ASP A 91 -3.49 9.33 -2.00
N ILE A 92 -4.36 8.94 -1.06
CA ILE A 92 -4.00 8.85 0.37
C ILE A 92 -2.91 7.79 0.60
N GLY A 93 -3.07 6.63 -0.03
CA GLY A 93 -2.16 5.50 0.07
C GLY A 93 -0.83 5.71 -0.64
N ASN A 94 -0.71 6.73 -1.50
CA ASN A 94 0.47 6.99 -2.29
C ASN A 94 1.67 7.33 -1.40
N ASN A 95 2.68 6.47 -1.42
CA ASN A 95 3.94 6.63 -0.70
C ASN A 95 5.12 6.81 -1.67
N LYS A 96 4.88 7.28 -2.91
CA LYS A 96 5.94 7.56 -3.86
C LYS A 96 6.98 8.49 -3.23
N GLY A 97 8.27 8.13 -3.39
CA GLY A 97 9.39 8.93 -2.89
C GLY A 97 9.57 8.92 -1.36
N CYS A 98 8.93 8.00 -0.63
CA CYS A 98 9.04 7.94 0.83
C CYS A 98 10.35 7.35 1.37
N MET A 99 11.05 6.57 0.55
CA MET A 99 12.32 5.96 0.88
C MET A 99 13.15 5.79 -0.39
N ASP A 100 14.47 5.72 -0.23
CA ASP A 100 15.35 5.30 -1.30
C ASP A 100 15.08 3.85 -1.71
N LEU A 101 15.15 3.59 -3.01
CA LEU A 101 15.06 2.23 -3.50
C LEU A 101 16.25 1.40 -2.99
N LYS A 102 15.94 0.17 -2.56
CA LYS A 102 16.95 -0.82 -2.18
C LYS A 102 17.74 -1.33 -3.40
N GLY A 103 17.08 -1.47 -4.54
CA GLY A 103 17.72 -1.89 -5.79
C GLY A 103 17.39 -0.94 -6.92
N ALA A 104 18.21 -0.95 -7.97
CA ALA A 104 18.08 -0.04 -9.11
C ALA A 104 17.97 1.44 -8.68
N ASN A 105 18.68 1.82 -7.62
CA ASN A 105 18.60 3.16 -7.07
C ASN A 105 19.32 4.16 -7.99
N PRO A 106 18.64 5.21 -8.50
CA PRO A 106 19.25 6.22 -9.37
C PRO A 106 20.36 7.03 -8.70
N LYS A 107 20.39 7.09 -7.36
CA LYS A 107 21.38 7.83 -6.55
C LYS A 107 22.51 6.93 -6.03
N PHE A 108 22.56 5.65 -6.39
CA PHE A 108 23.64 4.78 -5.92
C PHE A 108 24.98 5.19 -6.55
N ASP A 109 25.94 5.55 -5.71
CA ASP A 109 27.30 5.96 -6.07
C ASP A 109 28.37 5.02 -5.47
N GLY A 110 27.94 3.93 -4.83
CA GLY A 110 28.84 2.98 -4.19
C GLY A 110 29.75 2.26 -5.18
N PRO A 111 30.96 1.86 -4.75
CA PRO A 111 31.95 1.28 -5.65
C PRO A 111 31.54 -0.11 -6.15
N GLU A 112 30.81 -0.89 -5.35
CA GLU A 112 30.36 -2.23 -5.69
C GLU A 112 28.91 -2.47 -5.24
N PRO A 113 28.10 -3.18 -6.04
CA PRO A 113 26.74 -3.53 -5.67
C PRO A 113 26.69 -4.53 -4.51
N LEU A 114 25.73 -4.36 -3.61
CA LEU A 114 25.44 -5.26 -2.49
C LEU A 114 23.96 -5.70 -2.53
N PRO A 115 23.58 -6.77 -1.81
CA PRO A 115 22.18 -7.11 -1.59
C PRO A 115 21.41 -5.90 -1.05
N ASP A 116 20.24 -5.60 -1.63
CA ASP A 116 19.44 -4.41 -1.28
C ASP A 116 20.20 -3.06 -1.35
N ARG A 117 21.29 -2.99 -2.12
CA ARG A 117 22.01 -1.72 -2.38
C ARG A 117 22.80 -1.76 -3.70
N TRP A 118 22.15 -1.37 -4.79
CA TRP A 118 22.78 -1.34 -6.12
C TRP A 118 22.08 -0.36 -7.07
N GLY A 119 22.83 0.14 -8.06
CA GLY A 119 22.38 1.18 -9.00
C GLY A 119 21.69 0.66 -10.25
N LEU A 120 21.11 1.57 -11.04
CA LEU A 120 20.45 1.25 -12.31
C LEU A 120 21.37 0.43 -13.24
N GLN A 121 20.76 -0.46 -14.02
CA GLN A 121 21.41 -1.26 -15.06
C GLN A 121 20.79 -0.90 -16.42
N PRO A 122 21.45 -1.16 -17.56
CA PRO A 122 20.91 -0.80 -18.88
C PRO A 122 19.46 -1.25 -19.11
N GLY A 123 19.13 -2.50 -18.78
CA GLY A 123 17.76 -3.02 -18.94
C GLY A 123 16.70 -2.30 -18.10
N HIS A 124 17.07 -1.73 -16.95
CA HIS A 124 16.14 -0.91 -16.16
C HIS A 124 15.81 0.41 -16.86
N LYS A 125 16.77 1.00 -17.57
CA LYS A 125 16.55 2.24 -18.35
C LYS A 125 15.65 1.98 -19.54
N GLU A 126 15.88 0.89 -20.27
CA GLU A 126 15.04 0.47 -21.41
C GLU A 126 13.58 0.23 -21.00
N VAL A 127 13.37 -0.43 -19.85
CA VAL A 127 12.02 -0.61 -19.30
C VAL A 127 11.44 0.72 -18.84
N GLY A 128 12.23 1.59 -18.21
CA GLY A 128 11.81 2.93 -17.82
C GLY A 128 11.28 3.74 -19.00
N GLU A 129 12.04 3.79 -20.10
CA GLU A 129 11.65 4.46 -21.34
C GLU A 129 10.33 3.93 -21.91
N ARG A 130 10.17 2.59 -21.94
CA ARG A 130 8.94 1.94 -22.44
C ARG A 130 7.69 2.39 -21.69
N TRP A 131 7.82 2.65 -20.39
CA TRP A 131 6.71 3.02 -19.50
C TRP A 131 6.68 4.50 -19.13
N GLY A 132 7.54 5.33 -19.74
CA GLY A 132 7.60 6.77 -19.46
C GLY A 132 8.12 7.13 -18.06
N ILE A 133 8.87 6.23 -17.43
CA ILE A 133 9.49 6.43 -16.11
C ILE A 133 10.88 7.03 -16.31
N VAL A 134 11.12 8.19 -15.70
CA VAL A 134 12.44 8.83 -15.64
C VAL A 134 13.01 8.55 -14.26
N PRO A 135 13.97 7.61 -14.09
CA PRO A 135 14.41 7.17 -12.76
C PRO A 135 14.84 8.30 -11.83
N GLU A 136 15.60 9.27 -12.35
CA GLU A 136 16.12 10.42 -11.60
C GLU A 136 15.03 11.40 -11.14
N ARG A 137 13.84 11.34 -11.74
CA ARG A 137 12.66 12.14 -11.36
C ARG A 137 11.67 11.33 -10.52
N ASP A 138 11.40 10.10 -10.93
CA ASP A 138 10.26 9.31 -10.46
C ASP A 138 10.59 8.32 -9.35
N LEU A 139 11.86 7.92 -9.24
CA LEU A 139 12.31 6.85 -8.34
C LEU A 139 13.24 7.35 -7.23
N VAL A 140 13.37 8.67 -7.06
CA VAL A 140 14.17 9.28 -6.00
C VAL A 140 13.36 9.47 -4.72
N CYS A 141 14.00 9.30 -3.56
CA CYS A 141 13.43 9.75 -2.30
C CYS A 141 13.33 11.28 -2.29
N THR A 142 12.14 11.79 -1.91
CA THR A 142 11.81 13.23 -1.85
C THR A 142 11.32 13.68 -0.47
N MET A 143 11.17 12.74 0.46
CA MET A 143 10.91 13.03 1.88
C MET A 143 12.21 13.13 2.68
#